data_AF-A0AAV1MYN7-F1
#
_entry.id   AF-A0AAV1MYN7-F1
#
_cell.length_a   1.000
_cell.length_b   1.000
_cell.length_c   1.000
_cell.angle_alpha   90.00
_cell.angle_beta   90.00
_cell.angle_gamma   90.00
#
_symmetry.space_group_name_H-M   'P 1'
#
loop_
_entity.id
_entity.type
_entity.pdbx_description
1 polymer ?
#
loop_
_entity_poly.entity_id
_entity_poly.type
_entity_poly.pdbx_seq_one_letter_code
_entity_poly.pdbx_strand_id
1 'polypeptide(L)'
;MPNLIPPKIPDGEKVDFDDIHRKRMEKDLMELQTLIEVHFESRKKEEDELINLTERIEKRRSERAEQHRIRSEREKERQKRLEDERTRKEEEEAKKRADDDAKKKKTLTSLHFGGYMQKLTEKRSGKRQTEREKKKKILSDRRKSLDIEHSSQEKLKEKAKELWDWMYKLEAEKFELQYQFSRQKYEVQEDQERAKEIDTDVPAASNHTVVPPVSLIPHL
;
A
#
# COMPACT_ATOMS: atom_id res chain seq x y z
N MET A 1 -85.38 29.01 78.40
CA MET A 1 -84.15 28.89 77.59
C MET A 1 -83.41 27.64 78.05
N PRO A 2 -83.33 26.56 77.26
CA PRO A 2 -82.62 25.35 77.67
C PRO A 2 -81.10 25.56 77.61
N ASN A 3 -80.40 25.06 78.63
CA ASN A 3 -78.94 25.13 78.78
C ASN A 3 -78.23 24.28 77.71
N LEU A 4 -77.37 24.91 76.92
CA LEU A 4 -76.46 24.25 75.98
C LEU A 4 -75.31 23.60 76.76
N ILE A 5 -75.34 22.26 76.82
CA ILE A 5 -74.22 21.46 77.33
C ILE A 5 -73.19 21.32 76.20
N PRO A 6 -71.94 21.76 76.38
CA PRO A 6 -70.89 21.58 75.38
C PRO A 6 -70.61 20.09 75.15
N PRO A 7 -70.52 19.63 73.88
CA PRO A 7 -70.23 18.24 73.57
C PRO A 7 -68.84 17.86 74.07
N LYS A 8 -68.75 16.74 74.80
CA LYS A 8 -67.48 16.16 75.27
C LYS A 8 -66.66 15.72 74.05
N ILE A 9 -65.53 16.40 73.86
CA ILE A 9 -64.51 16.00 72.89
C ILE A 9 -63.99 14.62 73.32
N PRO A 10 -63.89 13.62 72.42
CA PRO A 10 -63.35 12.31 72.75
C PRO A 10 -61.95 12.47 73.35
N ASP A 11 -61.69 11.79 74.46
CA ASP A 11 -60.37 11.75 75.11
C ASP A 11 -59.33 11.38 74.06
N GLY A 12 -58.54 12.39 73.67
CA GLY A 12 -57.48 12.25 72.72
C GLY A 12 -56.46 11.27 73.27
N GLU A 13 -56.31 10.16 72.56
CA GLU A 13 -55.14 9.30 72.66
C GLU A 13 -53.91 10.22 72.62
N LYS A 14 -53.18 10.25 73.74
CA LYS A 14 -52.06 11.16 73.97
C LYS A 14 -51.05 10.91 72.85
N VAL A 15 -51.00 11.83 71.88
CA VAL A 15 -50.06 11.76 70.77
C VAL A 15 -48.65 11.82 71.36
N ASP A 16 -47.96 10.69 71.36
CA ASP A 16 -46.59 10.58 71.83
C ASP A 16 -45.65 11.18 70.78
N PHE A 17 -45.19 12.41 71.03
CA PHE A 17 -44.28 13.11 70.14
C PHE A 17 -42.92 12.40 70.01
N ASP A 18 -42.49 11.65 71.02
CA ASP A 18 -41.28 10.85 70.96
C ASP A 18 -41.47 9.64 70.02
N ASP A 19 -42.68 9.09 69.95
CA ASP A 19 -43.02 8.02 69.01
C ASP A 19 -43.01 8.49 67.56
N ILE A 20 -43.53 9.70 67.30
CA ILE A 20 -43.46 10.32 65.97
C ILE A 20 -42.00 10.55 65.56
N HIS A 21 -41.16 11.03 66.48
CA HIS A 21 -39.75 11.27 66.18
C HIS A 21 -38.99 9.96 65.91
N ARG A 22 -39.22 8.91 66.72
CA ARG A 22 -38.65 7.58 66.49
C ARG A 22 -39.06 6.99 65.14
N LYS A 23 -40.36 7.00 64.82
CA LYS A 23 -40.90 6.51 63.54
C LYS A 23 -40.34 7.27 62.34
N ARG A 24 -40.12 8.57 62.48
CA ARG A 24 -39.48 9.38 61.45
C ARG A 24 -38.03 8.95 61.23
N MET A 25 -37.25 8.80 62.30
CA MET A 25 -35.86 8.36 62.19
C MET A 25 -35.72 6.94 61.65
N GLU A 26 -36.61 6.03 62.03
CA GLU A 26 -36.65 4.67 61.50
C GLU A 26 -37.00 4.66 60.00
N LYS A 27 -37.98 5.47 59.58
CA LYS A 27 -38.32 5.62 58.17
C LYS A 27 -37.15 6.19 57.36
N ASP A 28 -36.55 7.29 57.83
CA ASP A 28 -35.44 7.96 57.13
C ASP A 28 -34.22 7.03 57.03
N LEU A 29 -33.95 6.23 58.07
CA LEU A 29 -32.88 5.22 58.05
C LEU A 29 -33.16 4.10 57.05
N MET A 30 -34.40 3.60 57.01
CA MET A 30 -34.81 2.53 56.09
C MET A 30 -34.82 3.01 54.63
N GLU A 31 -35.26 4.25 54.38
CA GLU A 31 -35.20 4.89 53.06
C GLU A 31 -33.76 5.09 52.60
N LEU A 32 -32.87 5.53 53.50
CA LEU A 32 -31.44 5.66 53.21
C LEU A 32 -30.80 4.30 52.87
N GLN A 33 -31.08 3.25 53.64
CA GLN A 33 -30.59 1.89 53.35
C GLN A 33 -31.08 1.39 51.99
N THR A 34 -32.35 1.59 51.67
CA THR A 34 -32.95 1.20 50.39
C THR A 34 -32.28 1.97 49.23
N LEU A 35 -32.06 3.27 49.38
CA LEU A 35 -31.41 4.09 48.35
C LEU A 35 -29.97 3.65 48.11
N ILE A 36 -29.24 3.33 49.18
CA ILE A 36 -27.88 2.79 49.11
C ILE A 36 -27.88 1.48 48.33
N GLU A 37 -28.74 0.52 48.70
CA GLU A 37 -28.80 -0.80 48.07
C GLU A 37 -29.18 -0.71 46.59
N VAL A 38 -30.20 0.08 46.25
CA VAL A 38 -30.61 0.33 44.86
C VAL A 38 -29.48 0.95 44.05
N HIS A 39 -28.74 1.92 44.61
CA HIS A 39 -27.62 2.55 43.91
C HIS A 39 -26.50 1.57 43.61
N PHE A 40 -26.09 0.76 44.60
CA PHE A 40 -25.04 -0.23 44.43
C PHE A 40 -25.46 -1.35 43.47
N GLU A 41 -26.69 -1.83 43.55
CA GLU A 41 -27.19 -2.83 42.60
C GLU A 41 -27.28 -2.30 41.17
N SER A 42 -27.77 -1.08 40.97
CA SER A 42 -27.84 -0.46 39.64
C SER A 42 -26.46 -0.30 39.04
N ARG A 43 -25.53 0.29 39.81
CA ARG A 43 -24.12 0.46 39.40
C ARG A 43 -23.47 -0.87 39.06
N LYS A 44 -23.65 -1.89 39.90
CA LYS A 44 -23.08 -3.21 39.67
C LYS A 44 -23.62 -3.85 38.38
N LYS A 45 -24.93 -3.78 38.15
CA LYS A 45 -25.55 -4.29 36.92
C LYS A 45 -25.03 -3.55 35.68
N GLU A 46 -24.95 -2.23 35.73
CA GLU A 46 -24.40 -1.40 34.66
C GLU A 46 -22.92 -1.70 34.38
N GLU A 47 -22.10 -1.86 35.43
CA GLU A 47 -20.68 -2.21 35.31
C GLU A 47 -20.50 -3.60 34.70
N ASP A 48 -21.27 -4.60 35.15
CA ASP A 48 -21.25 -5.95 34.60
C ASP A 48 -21.67 -5.95 33.11
N GLU A 49 -22.69 -5.18 32.73
CA GLU A 49 -23.10 -5.01 31.32
C GLU A 49 -22.01 -4.36 30.48
N LEU A 50 -21.35 -3.32 31.01
CA LEU A 50 -20.28 -2.62 30.32
C LEU A 50 -19.05 -3.52 30.13
N ILE A 51 -18.68 -4.30 31.14
CA ILE A 51 -17.61 -5.29 31.06
C ILE A 51 -17.93 -6.33 29.99
N ASN A 52 -19.12 -6.94 30.04
CA ASN A 52 -19.56 -7.93 29.06
C ASN A 52 -19.56 -7.38 27.61
N LEU A 53 -19.97 -6.13 27.43
CA LEU A 53 -19.94 -5.47 26.12
C LEU A 53 -18.50 -5.25 25.65
N THR A 54 -17.62 -4.78 26.55
CA THR A 54 -16.22 -4.52 26.27
C THR A 54 -15.50 -5.80 25.89
N GLU A 55 -15.67 -6.89 26.64
CA GLU A 55 -15.11 -8.21 26.34
C GLU A 55 -15.57 -8.71 24.96
N ARG A 56 -16.85 -8.53 24.61
CA ARG A 56 -17.36 -8.93 23.29
C ARG A 56 -16.78 -8.08 22.15
N ILE A 57 -16.52 -6.80 22.39
CA ILE A 57 -15.84 -5.93 21.42
C ILE A 57 -14.39 -6.35 21.27
N GLU A 58 -13.69 -6.61 22.37
CA GLU A 58 -12.30 -7.04 22.40
C GLU A 58 -12.11 -8.38 21.70
N LYS A 59 -12.98 -9.36 21.97
CA LYS A 59 -13.02 -10.64 21.26
C LYS A 59 -13.20 -10.47 19.74
N ARG A 60 -14.12 -9.61 19.30
CA ARG A 60 -14.31 -9.32 17.86
C ARG A 60 -13.13 -8.57 17.25
N ARG A 61 -12.39 -7.78 18.03
CA ARG A 61 -11.16 -7.12 17.56
C ARG A 61 -10.03 -8.15 17.42
N SER A 62 -9.84 -9.03 18.40
CA SER A 62 -8.81 -10.06 18.35
C SER A 62 -9.07 -11.08 17.23
N GLU A 63 -10.32 -11.50 17.01
CA GLU A 63 -10.71 -12.35 15.88
C GLU A 63 -10.40 -11.71 14.53
N ARG A 64 -10.69 -10.41 14.35
CA ARG A 64 -10.35 -9.68 13.12
C ARG A 64 -8.83 -9.56 12.95
N ALA A 65 -8.09 -9.26 14.02
CA ALA A 65 -6.64 -9.20 13.98
C ALA A 65 -6.04 -10.55 13.56
N GLU A 66 -6.56 -11.65 14.11
CA GLU A 66 -6.13 -13.00 13.78
C GLU A 66 -6.46 -13.38 12.32
N GLN A 67 -7.67 -13.04 11.85
CA GLN A 67 -8.02 -13.21 10.43
C GLN A 67 -7.11 -12.43 9.48
N HIS A 68 -6.68 -11.23 9.88
CA HIS A 68 -5.70 -10.47 9.12
C HIS A 68 -4.31 -11.11 9.16
N ARG A 69 -3.87 -11.61 10.32
CA ARG A 69 -2.61 -12.34 10.47
C ARG A 69 -2.56 -13.58 9.58
N ILE A 70 -3.59 -14.42 9.63
CA ILE A 70 -3.72 -15.62 8.79
C ILE A 70 -3.70 -15.27 7.31
N ARG A 71 -4.43 -14.22 6.88
CA ARG A 71 -4.41 -13.77 5.48
C ARG A 71 -3.02 -13.30 5.06
N SER A 72 -2.36 -12.50 5.89
CA SER A 72 -1.00 -12.01 5.62
C SER A 72 0.02 -13.15 5.55
N GLU A 73 -0.11 -14.15 6.43
CA GLU A 73 0.79 -15.30 6.47
C GLU A 73 0.62 -16.20 5.23
N ARG A 74 -0.64 -16.49 4.83
CA ARG A 74 -0.93 -17.23 3.61
C ARG A 74 -0.42 -16.53 2.36
N GLU A 75 -0.54 -15.20 2.29
CA GLU A 75 0.00 -14.43 1.17
C GLU A 75 1.52 -14.46 1.14
N LYS A 76 2.17 -14.30 2.31
CA LYS A 76 3.62 -14.41 2.44
C LYS A 76 4.13 -15.80 2.06
N GLU A 77 3.42 -16.86 2.44
CA GLU A 77 3.75 -18.24 2.06
C GLU A 77 3.61 -18.46 0.55
N ARG A 78 2.54 -17.96 -0.08
CA ARG A 78 2.37 -18.01 -1.54
C ARG A 78 3.51 -17.30 -2.26
N GLN A 79 3.85 -16.09 -1.80
CA GLN A 79 4.94 -15.31 -2.38
C GLN A 79 6.28 -16.03 -2.23
N LYS A 80 6.54 -16.60 -1.04
CA LYS A 80 7.73 -17.40 -0.78
C LYS A 80 7.82 -18.64 -1.67
N ARG A 81 6.72 -19.39 -1.87
CA ARG A 81 6.71 -20.55 -2.77
C ARG A 81 7.02 -20.17 -4.23
N LEU A 82 6.47 -19.06 -4.70
CA LEU A 82 6.76 -18.55 -6.04
C LEU A 82 8.21 -18.10 -6.18
N GLU A 83 8.77 -17.50 -5.15
CA GLU A 83 10.18 -17.11 -5.11
C GLU A 83 11.09 -18.35 -5.07
N ASP A 84 10.81 -19.33 -4.21
CA ASP A 84 11.56 -20.58 -4.09
C ASP A 84 11.49 -21.42 -5.40
N GLU A 85 10.35 -21.43 -6.10
CA GLU A 85 10.24 -22.08 -7.41
C GLU A 85 11.03 -21.32 -8.49
N ARG A 86 11.03 -19.99 -8.42
CA ARG A 86 11.81 -19.13 -9.33
C ARG A 86 13.31 -19.33 -9.09
N THR A 87 13.77 -19.36 -7.84
CA THR A 87 15.18 -19.57 -7.50
C THR A 87 15.62 -20.96 -7.90
N ARG A 88 14.83 -22.01 -7.64
CA ARG A 88 15.17 -23.38 -8.08
C ARG A 88 15.28 -23.48 -9.61
N LYS A 89 14.36 -22.85 -10.35
CA LYS A 89 14.42 -22.80 -11.81
C LYS A 89 15.61 -21.99 -12.32
N GLU A 90 15.96 -20.89 -11.66
CA GLU A 90 17.12 -20.07 -11.99
C GLU A 90 18.43 -20.82 -11.68
N GLU A 91 18.50 -21.62 -10.61
CA GLU A 91 19.64 -22.47 -10.27
C GLU A 91 19.81 -23.65 -11.24
N GLU A 92 18.71 -24.32 -11.62
CA GLU A 92 18.72 -25.39 -12.64
C GLU A 92 19.14 -24.84 -14.02
N GLU A 93 18.64 -23.67 -14.41
CA GLU A 93 19.01 -23.00 -15.67
C GLU A 93 20.46 -22.51 -15.64
N ALA A 94 20.94 -21.97 -14.51
CA ALA A 94 22.33 -21.56 -14.33
C ALA A 94 23.29 -22.77 -14.41
N LYS A 95 22.93 -23.90 -13.78
CA LYS A 95 23.72 -25.13 -13.83
C LYS A 95 23.78 -25.71 -15.24
N LYS A 96 22.63 -25.82 -15.93
CA LYS A 96 22.57 -26.28 -17.32
C LYS A 96 23.38 -25.38 -18.25
N ARG A 97 23.33 -24.07 -18.00
CA ARG A 97 24.05 -23.07 -18.77
C ARG A 97 25.56 -23.06 -18.50
N ALA A 98 26.00 -23.44 -17.31
CA ALA A 98 27.40 -23.67 -17.00
C ALA A 98 27.92 -24.95 -17.67
N ASP A 99 27.14 -26.03 -17.67
CA ASP A 99 27.47 -27.28 -18.38
C ASP A 99 27.52 -27.10 -19.90
N ASP A 100 26.58 -26.35 -20.47
CA ASP A 100 26.56 -26.02 -21.90
C ASP A 100 27.73 -25.12 -22.29
N ASP A 101 28.13 -24.15 -21.45
CA ASP A 101 29.32 -23.34 -21.69
C ASP A 101 30.61 -24.15 -21.54
N ALA A 102 30.68 -25.10 -20.60
CA ALA A 102 31.82 -25.99 -20.47
C ALA A 102 31.94 -26.93 -21.67
N LYS A 103 30.81 -27.47 -22.16
CA LYS A 103 30.75 -28.28 -23.39
C LYS A 103 31.07 -27.45 -24.63
N LYS A 104 30.54 -26.22 -24.75
CA LYS A 104 30.85 -25.29 -25.84
C LYS A 104 32.29 -24.82 -25.82
N LYS A 105 32.89 -24.56 -24.65
CA LYS A 105 34.32 -24.25 -24.55
C LYS A 105 35.20 -25.44 -24.96
N LYS A 106 34.72 -26.67 -24.73
CA LYS A 106 35.38 -27.90 -25.21
C LYS A 106 35.22 -28.10 -26.73
N THR A 107 34.14 -27.63 -27.34
CA THR A 107 33.87 -27.82 -28.79
C THR A 107 34.18 -26.60 -29.66
N LEU A 108 34.24 -25.40 -29.11
CA LEU A 108 34.41 -24.11 -29.80
C LEU A 108 35.85 -23.61 -29.67
N THR A 109 36.79 -24.48 -30.01
CA THR A 109 38.16 -24.13 -30.42
C THR A 109 38.22 -23.70 -31.90
N SER A 110 37.07 -23.35 -32.50
CA SER A 110 37.01 -22.89 -33.90
C SER A 110 36.17 -21.61 -34.01
N LEU A 111 36.77 -20.65 -34.71
CA LEU A 111 36.46 -19.23 -34.82
C LEU A 111 35.00 -18.90 -35.20
N HIS A 112 34.53 -17.72 -34.76
CA HIS A 112 33.29 -17.00 -35.14
C HIS A 112 32.03 -17.13 -34.26
N PHE A 113 32.14 -16.84 -32.95
CA PHE A 113 30.98 -16.73 -32.04
C PHE A 113 30.93 -15.45 -31.19
N GLY A 114 31.44 -14.32 -31.72
CA GLY A 114 31.53 -13.06 -30.98
C GLY A 114 30.17 -12.42 -30.63
N GLY A 115 29.22 -12.39 -31.57
CA GLY A 115 27.97 -11.64 -31.39
C GLY A 115 26.91 -12.28 -30.48
N TYR A 116 26.90 -13.62 -30.37
CA TYR A 116 25.90 -14.33 -29.55
C TYR A 116 26.32 -14.40 -28.07
N MET A 117 27.63 -14.44 -27.78
CA MET A 117 28.15 -14.43 -26.41
C MET A 117 27.90 -13.10 -25.68
N GLN A 118 27.90 -11.98 -26.40
CA GLN A 118 27.65 -10.66 -25.82
C GLN A 118 26.21 -10.54 -25.31
N LYS A 119 25.22 -11.02 -26.08
CA LYS A 119 23.81 -11.06 -25.65
C LYS A 119 23.55 -12.05 -24.52
N LEU A 120 24.34 -13.12 -24.43
CA LEU A 120 24.23 -14.10 -23.33
C LEU A 120 24.86 -13.59 -22.04
N THR A 121 26.05 -12.99 -22.10
CA THR A 121 26.74 -12.43 -20.92
C THR A 121 25.92 -11.32 -20.27
N GLU A 122 25.28 -10.46 -21.06
CA GLU A 122 24.38 -9.41 -20.57
C GLU A 122 23.12 -9.95 -19.87
N LYS A 123 22.63 -11.13 -20.29
CA LYS A 123 21.54 -11.87 -19.63
C LYS A 123 21.97 -12.67 -18.39
N ARG A 124 23.28 -12.83 -18.11
CA ARG A 124 23.78 -13.49 -16.87
C ARG A 124 24.03 -12.51 -15.73
N SER A 125 24.07 -11.21 -16.00
CA SER A 125 24.03 -10.19 -14.94
C SER A 125 22.65 -10.27 -14.28
N GLY A 126 22.63 -10.52 -12.96
CA GLY A 126 21.42 -10.83 -12.18
C GLY A 126 20.19 -10.04 -12.60
N LYS A 127 19.04 -10.72 -12.63
CA LYS A 127 17.74 -10.27 -13.17
C LYS A 127 17.54 -8.76 -13.02
N ARG A 128 18.01 -8.00 -14.00
CA ARG A 128 17.89 -6.53 -14.00
C ARG A 128 16.41 -6.25 -13.92
N GLN A 129 16.00 -5.49 -12.90
CA GLN A 129 14.61 -5.14 -12.69
C GLN A 129 14.04 -4.60 -14.00
N THR A 130 12.95 -5.22 -14.48
CA THR A 130 12.38 -4.84 -15.77
C THR A 130 11.86 -3.41 -15.69
N GLU A 131 11.86 -2.68 -16.81
CA GLU A 131 11.29 -1.32 -16.85
C GLU A 131 9.82 -1.31 -16.39
N ARG A 132 9.09 -2.41 -16.60
CA ARG A 132 7.73 -2.61 -16.08
C ARG A 132 7.69 -2.65 -14.55
N GLU A 133 8.60 -3.39 -13.93
CA GLU A 133 8.71 -3.47 -12.46
C GLU A 133 9.17 -2.15 -11.86
N LYS A 134 10.13 -1.45 -12.49
CA LYS A 134 10.56 -0.11 -12.06
C LYS A 134 9.41 0.89 -12.11
N LYS A 135 8.68 0.94 -13.24
CA LYS A 135 7.49 1.79 -13.40
C LYS A 135 6.44 1.49 -12.33
N LYS A 136 6.16 0.20 -12.08
CA LYS A 136 5.20 -0.21 -11.05
C LYS A 136 5.64 0.24 -9.66
N LYS A 137 6.93 0.08 -9.33
CA LYS A 137 7.50 0.53 -8.06
C LYS A 137 7.37 2.05 -7.89
N ILE A 138 7.82 2.83 -8.88
CA ILE A 138 7.76 4.30 -8.84
C ILE A 138 6.32 4.81 -8.68
N LEU A 139 5.36 4.23 -9.42
CA LEU A 139 3.95 4.61 -9.31
C LEU A 139 3.35 4.23 -7.94
N SER A 140 3.74 3.09 -7.39
CA SER A 140 3.35 2.68 -6.04
C SER A 140 3.92 3.63 -4.99
N ASP A 141 5.19 4.01 -5.10
CA ASP A 141 5.88 4.93 -4.18
C ASP A 141 5.25 6.33 -4.23
N ARG A 142 4.79 6.79 -5.41
CA ARG A 142 4.07 8.08 -5.56
C ARG A 142 2.62 8.03 -5.05
N ARG A 143 2.02 6.84 -4.91
CA ARG A 143 0.61 6.69 -4.52
C ARG A 143 0.47 6.80 -3.00
N LYS A 144 -0.07 7.92 -2.54
CA LYS A 144 -0.44 8.10 -1.13
C LYS A 144 -1.75 7.37 -0.84
N SER A 145 -1.81 6.61 0.25
CA SER A 145 -3.06 6.03 0.73
C SER A 145 -4.02 7.13 1.16
N LEU A 146 -5.31 6.95 0.89
CA LEU A 146 -6.37 7.86 1.31
C LEU A 146 -7.14 7.21 2.45
N ASP A 147 -7.07 7.81 3.64
CA ASP A 147 -7.92 7.46 4.77
C ASP A 147 -8.95 8.58 4.95
N ILE A 148 -10.21 8.26 4.74
CA ILE A 148 -11.34 9.21 4.74
C ILE A 148 -12.48 8.76 5.66
N GLU A 149 -12.41 7.57 6.26
CA GLU A 149 -13.55 6.91 6.90
C GLU A 149 -14.04 7.63 8.18
N HIS A 150 -13.13 8.32 8.86
CA HIS A 150 -13.41 9.03 10.12
C HIS A 150 -13.14 10.54 10.04
N SER A 151 -13.13 11.11 8.82
CA SER A 151 -12.81 12.52 8.60
C SER A 151 -14.02 13.43 8.74
N SER A 152 -13.86 14.57 9.42
CA SER A 152 -14.88 15.62 9.50
C SER A 152 -15.11 16.31 8.15
N GLN A 153 -16.30 16.88 7.94
CA GLN A 153 -16.68 17.54 6.68
C GLN A 153 -15.69 18.62 6.22
N GLU A 154 -15.16 19.42 7.14
CA GLU A 154 -14.17 20.47 6.84
C GLU A 154 -12.85 19.87 6.30
N LYS A 155 -12.29 18.89 7.02
CA LYS A 155 -11.11 18.12 6.57
C LYS A 155 -11.31 17.44 5.22
N LEU A 156 -12.52 16.94 4.93
CA LEU A 156 -12.82 16.35 3.62
C LEU A 156 -12.76 17.39 2.49
N LYS A 157 -13.24 18.62 2.72
CA LYS A 157 -13.16 19.72 1.74
C LYS A 157 -11.71 20.12 1.49
N GLU A 158 -10.91 20.23 2.55
CA GLU A 158 -9.47 20.52 2.43
C GLU A 158 -8.75 19.41 1.65
N LYS A 159 -9.02 18.14 1.97
CA LYS A 159 -8.41 17.00 1.28
C LYS A 159 -8.82 16.93 -0.20
N ALA A 160 -10.07 17.25 -0.53
CA ALA A 160 -10.53 17.33 -1.91
C ALA A 160 -9.77 18.42 -2.69
N LYS A 161 -9.55 19.58 -2.08
CA LYS A 161 -8.77 20.67 -2.68
C LYS A 161 -7.31 20.26 -2.89
N GLU A 162 -6.67 19.63 -1.89
CA GLU A 162 -5.30 19.13 -2.02
C GLU A 162 -5.15 18.11 -3.16
N LEU A 163 -6.11 17.17 -3.29
CA LEU A 163 -6.11 16.18 -4.37
C LEU A 163 -6.33 16.82 -5.74
N TRP A 164 -7.20 17.82 -5.82
CA TRP A 164 -7.42 18.58 -7.03
C TRP A 164 -6.15 19.35 -7.46
N ASP A 165 -5.50 20.05 -6.54
CA ASP A 165 -4.23 20.76 -6.79
C ASP A 165 -3.13 19.77 -7.23
N TRP A 166 -3.09 18.58 -6.61
CA TRP A 166 -2.14 17.53 -6.99
C TRP A 166 -2.40 17.01 -8.40
N MET A 167 -3.66 16.74 -8.74
CA MET A 167 -4.05 16.32 -10.10
C MET A 167 -3.72 17.39 -11.14
N TYR A 168 -4.00 18.66 -10.84
CA TYR A 168 -3.70 19.78 -11.71
C TYR A 168 -2.20 19.89 -12.03
N LYS A 169 -1.34 19.76 -11.00
CA LYS A 169 0.12 19.74 -11.18
C LYS A 169 0.59 18.60 -12.08
N LEU A 170 0.07 17.39 -11.87
CA LEU A 170 0.41 16.23 -12.69
C LEU A 170 -0.01 16.40 -14.15
N GLU A 171 -1.17 17.00 -14.41
CA GLU A 171 -1.63 17.25 -15.77
C GLU A 171 -0.79 18.33 -16.46
N ALA A 172 -0.39 19.38 -15.73
CA ALA A 172 0.53 20.40 -16.24
C ALA A 172 1.91 19.80 -16.61
N GLU A 173 2.49 18.97 -15.74
CA GLU A 173 3.75 18.26 -16.02
C GLU A 173 3.63 17.35 -17.26
N LYS A 174 2.51 16.60 -17.36
CA LYS A 174 2.24 15.73 -18.50
C LYS A 174 2.13 16.54 -19.80
N PHE A 175 1.44 17.67 -19.78
CA PHE A 175 1.31 18.54 -20.95
C PHE A 175 2.68 19.03 -21.43
N GLU A 176 3.51 19.55 -20.53
CA GLU A 176 4.87 20.00 -20.86
C GLU A 176 5.71 18.87 -21.46
N LEU A 177 5.69 17.67 -20.85
CA LEU A 177 6.39 16.51 -21.38
C LEU A 177 5.90 16.09 -22.78
N GLN A 178 4.59 16.18 -23.05
CA GLN A 178 4.04 15.90 -24.37
C GLN A 178 4.49 16.92 -25.42
N TYR A 179 4.56 18.20 -25.03
CA TYR A 179 5.06 19.27 -25.89
C TYR A 179 6.54 19.05 -26.23
N GLN A 180 7.38 18.81 -25.20
CA GLN A 180 8.80 18.50 -25.38
C GLN A 180 9.02 17.26 -26.23
N PHE A 181 8.24 16.19 -26.01
CA PHE A 181 8.33 14.96 -26.82
C PHE A 181 8.01 15.22 -28.30
N SER A 182 7.02 16.06 -28.58
CA SER A 182 6.66 16.43 -29.96
C SER A 182 7.79 17.20 -30.64
N ARG A 183 8.44 18.13 -29.92
CA ARG A 183 9.61 18.87 -30.43
C ARG A 183 10.80 17.95 -30.68
N GLN A 184 11.16 17.10 -29.71
CA GLN A 184 12.25 16.13 -29.84
C GLN A 184 12.01 15.15 -31.00
N LYS A 185 10.77 14.75 -31.23
CA LYS A 185 10.43 13.88 -32.36
C LYS A 185 10.73 14.55 -33.70
N TYR A 186 10.46 15.84 -33.82
CA TYR A 186 10.80 16.62 -35.01
C TYR A 186 12.31 16.78 -35.18
N GLU A 187 13.02 17.17 -34.12
CA GLU A 187 14.49 17.28 -34.11
C GLU A 187 15.17 15.98 -34.56
N VAL A 188 14.72 14.82 -34.02
CA VAL A 188 15.23 13.50 -34.42
C VAL A 188 14.94 13.18 -35.89
N GLN A 189 13.77 13.59 -36.41
CA GLN A 189 13.45 13.37 -37.83
C GLN A 189 14.38 14.20 -38.73
N GLU A 190 14.59 15.47 -38.39
CA GLU A 190 15.52 16.35 -39.11
C GLU A 190 16.94 15.80 -39.08
N ASP A 191 17.41 15.35 -37.93
CA ASP A 191 18.73 14.71 -37.78
C ASP A 191 18.86 13.45 -38.65
N GLN A 192 17.81 12.64 -38.74
CA GLN A 192 17.80 11.46 -39.60
C GLN A 192 17.82 11.81 -41.08
N GLU A 193 17.16 12.89 -41.49
CA GLU A 193 17.18 13.39 -42.87
C GLU A 193 18.57 13.94 -43.22
N ARG A 194 19.18 14.77 -42.34
CA ARG A 194 20.56 15.24 -42.50
C ARG A 194 21.58 14.11 -42.58
N ALA A 195 21.45 13.09 -41.73
CA ALA A 195 22.36 11.94 -41.75
C ALA A 195 22.29 11.16 -43.07
N LYS A 196 21.10 11.05 -43.68
CA LYS A 196 20.93 10.41 -45.00
C LYS A 196 21.57 11.22 -46.11
N GLU A 197 21.42 12.54 -46.09
CA GLU A 197 22.02 13.44 -47.08
C GLU A 197 23.56 13.33 -47.08
N ILE A 198 24.17 13.27 -45.89
CA ILE A 198 25.61 13.06 -45.73
C ILE A 198 26.06 11.70 -46.28
N ASP A 199 25.26 10.64 -46.09
CA ASP A 199 25.58 9.29 -46.60
C ASP A 199 25.42 9.18 -48.13
N THR A 200 24.55 10.01 -48.73
CA THR A 200 24.41 10.08 -50.20
C THR A 200 25.50 10.88 -50.90
N ASP A 201 26.21 11.76 -50.19
CA ASP A 201 27.27 12.62 -50.73
C ASP A 201 28.68 11.99 -50.69
N VAL A 202 28.80 10.69 -50.37
CA VAL A 202 30.05 9.94 -50.57
C VAL A 202 30.07 9.42 -52.02
N PRO A 203 30.78 10.07 -52.97
CA PRO A 203 30.89 9.51 -54.31
C PRO A 203 31.56 8.15 -54.20
N ALA A 204 30.92 7.13 -54.77
CA ALA A 204 31.51 5.81 -54.96
C ALA A 204 32.89 6.01 -55.61
N ALA A 205 33.95 5.86 -54.80
CA ALA A 205 35.31 6.01 -55.25
C ALA A 205 35.51 5.05 -56.42
N SER A 206 35.71 5.64 -57.60
CA SER A 206 36.06 4.99 -58.85
C SER A 206 37.11 3.92 -58.59
N ASN A 207 36.73 2.65 -58.77
CA ASN A 207 37.68 1.55 -58.92
C ASN A 207 38.46 1.79 -60.22
N HIS A 208 39.54 2.56 -60.13
CA HIS A 208 40.50 2.68 -61.22
C HIS A 208 41.34 1.40 -61.23
N THR A 209 41.01 0.50 -62.14
CA THR A 209 41.81 -0.67 -62.48
C THR A 209 43.19 -0.19 -62.95
N VAL A 210 44.17 -0.23 -62.06
CA VAL A 210 45.57 -0.01 -62.42
C VAL A 210 46.03 -1.24 -63.21
N VAL A 211 46.05 -1.12 -64.54
CA VAL A 211 46.70 -2.08 -65.42
C VAL A 211 48.22 -1.93 -65.19
N PRO A 212 48.94 -3.01 -64.83
CA PRO A 212 50.39 -2.91 -64.62
C PRO A 212 51.11 -2.68 -65.96
N PRO A 213 52.21 -1.91 -65.98
CA PRO A 213 52.95 -1.66 -67.20
C PRO A 213 53.68 -2.93 -67.65
N VAL A 214 53.55 -3.26 -68.93
CA VAL A 214 54.29 -4.33 -69.60
C VAL A 214 55.77 -3.95 -69.61
N SER A 215 56.58 -4.63 -68.81
CA SER A 215 58.03 -4.51 -68.86
C SER A 215 58.53 -5.12 -70.17
N LEU A 216 59.06 -4.27 -71.06
CA LEU A 216 59.87 -4.70 -72.20
C LEU A 216 61.06 -5.53 -71.69
N ILE A 217 61.18 -6.73 -72.23
CA ILE A 217 62.38 -7.56 -72.19
C ILE A 217 63.32 -7.03 -73.28
N PRO A 218 64.56 -6.62 -72.97
CA PRO A 218 65.63 -6.61 -73.95
C PRO A 218 66.48 -7.87 -73.82
N HIS A 219 66.74 -8.47 -74.97
CA HIS A 219 67.72 -9.52 -75.24
C HIS A 219 69.09 -9.25 -74.60
N LEU A 220 69.66 -10.28 -73.97
CA LEU A 220 70.93 -10.95 -74.34
C LEU A 220 71.15 -12.18 -73.46
#